data_AF-A0A5J6SLX0-F1
#
_entry.id   AF-A0A5J6SLX0-F1
#
_cell.length_a   1.000
_cell.length_b   1.000
_cell.length_c   1.000
_cell.angle_alpha   90.00
_cell.angle_beta   90.00
_cell.angle_gamma   90.00
#
_symmetry.space_group_name_H-M   'P 1'
#
loop_
_entity.id
_entity.type
_entity.pdbx_description
1 polymer ?
#
loop_
_entity_poly.entity_id
_entity_poly.type
_entity_poly.pdbx_seq_one_letter_code
_entity_poly.pdbx_strand_id
1 'polypeptide(L)'
;MDICFLGYYCHYLSSLRDGGSHCVSKNISILIIVILLLSGCWDERLNKDFASIPMVGFDGEIGNLTGYFGLPGEQHQSEQFEMLSAKGISVQDVAQKVDQKVNERLDLSKLTSILLSDDTVKSDLDHYLDAYYRNSRSRLNTVLIITEGSTAPFIQYGDKMGSDVNNYYSEFVEGFKLESVLSKADIQQSLSDLKDEAIDLTLPYIIMSKEENIPELLGLALFSGKKFSGKTLNKDDSIVLQLMKKKKGKYPFLTFTHKEVPLTIRVDNLQRKMKWDGTHIEIHYKMKIGIMEYYKNHLLEKKEIQEIEKFLEETFTKQMEEILKVLHDSNCDALGIGRYARAFHPNVFEKNKWNEIYPTLTITPIVQVKVIETGIAD
;
A
#
# COMPACT_ATOMS: atom_id res chain seq x y z
N MET A 1 -20.24 39.28 8.64
CA MET A 1 -21.19 40.27 8.12
C MET A 1 -22.11 40.67 9.27
N ASP A 2 -22.17 41.96 9.54
CA ASP A 2 -22.47 42.59 10.83
C ASP A 2 -23.86 42.35 11.45
N ILE A 3 -23.89 42.40 12.79
CA ILE A 3 -25.05 42.35 13.71
C ILE A 3 -25.87 43.66 13.66
N CYS A 4 -26.04 44.28 12.49
CA CYS A 4 -26.71 45.59 12.36
C CYS A 4 -28.12 45.55 11.76
N PHE A 5 -28.69 44.39 11.41
CA PHE A 5 -30.01 44.32 10.75
C PHE A 5 -31.19 43.85 11.61
N LEU A 6 -31.01 43.65 12.92
CA LEU A 6 -32.11 43.25 13.82
C LEU A 6 -33.02 44.40 14.28
N GLY A 7 -32.69 45.66 13.95
CA GLY A 7 -33.46 46.83 14.36
C GLY A 7 -34.71 47.14 13.51
N TYR A 8 -34.83 46.60 12.29
CA TYR A 8 -35.89 47.02 11.36
C TYR A 8 -37.11 46.10 11.30
N TYR A 9 -37.02 44.86 11.77
CA TYR A 9 -38.16 43.93 11.74
C TYR A 9 -39.13 44.08 12.91
N CYS A 10 -38.72 44.76 13.99
CA CYS A 10 -39.57 44.88 15.19
C CYS A 10 -40.70 45.90 15.04
N HIS A 11 -40.69 46.74 14.00
CA HIS A 11 -41.72 47.76 13.79
C HIS A 11 -42.89 47.32 12.88
N TYR A 12 -42.79 46.19 12.19
CA TYR A 12 -43.86 45.70 11.31
C TYR A 12 -44.83 44.72 11.99
N LEU A 13 -44.45 44.18 13.16
CA LEU A 13 -45.25 43.16 13.87
C LEU A 13 -46.29 43.74 14.85
N SER A 14 -46.32 45.06 15.06
CA SER A 14 -47.31 45.69 15.94
C SER A 14 -48.62 46.09 15.26
N SER A 15 -48.80 45.86 13.96
CA SER A 15 -50.05 46.24 13.23
C SER A 15 -50.93 45.08 12.77
N LEU A 16 -50.64 43.83 13.17
CA LEU A 16 -51.51 42.68 12.89
C LEU A 16 -52.05 42.09 14.19
N ARG A 17 -52.75 42.94 14.94
CA ARG A 17 -53.68 42.53 15.97
C ARG A 17 -55.08 42.69 15.38
N ASP A 18 -55.51 41.67 14.63
CA ASP A 18 -56.89 41.20 14.54
C ASP A 18 -57.00 40.11 13.46
N GLY A 19 -57.33 38.88 13.90
CA GLY A 19 -57.66 37.74 13.02
C GLY A 19 -56.60 36.63 12.96
N GLY A 20 -56.84 35.53 13.71
CA GLY A 20 -56.21 34.23 13.44
C GLY A 20 -55.02 33.85 14.32
N SER A 21 -55.26 33.61 15.61
CA SER A 21 -54.26 33.09 16.57
C SER A 21 -53.68 31.70 16.22
N HIS A 22 -54.28 30.95 15.28
CA HIS A 22 -53.72 29.69 14.77
C HIS A 22 -52.73 29.85 13.59
N CYS A 23 -52.74 30.97 12.87
CA CYS A 23 -51.89 31.14 11.68
C CYS A 23 -50.47 31.62 12.05
N VAL A 24 -50.36 32.45 13.10
CA VAL A 24 -49.09 33.06 13.54
C VAL A 24 -48.15 32.04 14.19
N SER A 25 -48.65 31.10 15.00
CA SER A 25 -47.83 30.06 15.65
C SER A 25 -47.23 29.04 14.67
N LYS A 26 -47.95 28.77 13.57
CA LYS A 26 -47.51 27.86 12.50
C LYS A 26 -46.34 28.45 11.71
N ASN A 27 -46.38 29.76 11.44
CA ASN A 27 -45.31 30.48 10.73
C ASN A 27 -44.03 30.62 11.57
N ILE A 28 -44.15 30.81 12.89
CA ILE A 28 -42.99 30.85 13.81
C ILE A 28 -42.30 29.48 13.90
N SER A 29 -43.08 28.40 13.93
CA SER A 29 -42.55 27.02 13.98
C SER A 29 -41.78 26.65 12.72
N ILE A 30 -42.27 27.08 11.54
CA ILE A 30 -41.58 26.89 10.27
C ILE A 30 -40.28 27.69 10.23
N LEU A 31 -40.27 28.93 10.74
CA LEU A 31 -39.07 29.76 10.79
C LEU A 31 -37.99 29.17 11.71
N ILE A 32 -38.37 28.59 12.85
CA ILE A 32 -37.44 27.91 13.77
C ILE A 32 -36.86 26.64 13.11
N ILE A 33 -37.68 25.86 12.40
CA ILE A 33 -37.21 24.70 11.63
C ILE A 33 -36.24 25.12 10.53
N VAL A 34 -36.50 26.23 9.83
CA VAL A 34 -35.59 26.76 8.80
C VAL A 34 -34.26 27.25 9.41
N ILE A 35 -34.27 27.86 10.58
CA ILE A 35 -33.03 28.27 11.28
C ILE A 35 -32.21 27.06 11.74
N LEU A 36 -32.87 25.99 12.20
CA LEU A 36 -32.21 24.71 12.55
C LEU A 36 -31.67 23.98 11.32
N LEU A 37 -32.26 24.20 10.14
CA LEU A 37 -31.77 23.65 8.86
C LEU A 37 -30.67 24.53 8.21
N LEU A 38 -30.52 25.79 8.64
CA LEU A 38 -29.50 26.73 8.17
C LEU A 38 -28.23 26.77 9.04
N SER A 39 -28.16 25.98 10.13
CA SER A 39 -26.95 25.84 10.95
C SER A 39 -25.92 24.88 10.31
N GLY A 40 -25.62 25.04 9.02
CA GLY A 40 -24.52 24.37 8.33
C GLY A 40 -23.64 25.42 7.65
N CYS A 41 -22.31 25.39 7.66
CA CYS A 41 -21.33 24.54 8.32
C CYS A 41 -20.38 25.47 9.11
N TRP A 42 -20.24 25.27 10.42
CA TRP A 42 -19.23 25.99 11.21
C TRP A 42 -17.80 25.61 10.75
N ASP A 43 -17.63 24.40 10.23
CA ASP A 43 -16.31 23.81 9.92
C ASP A 43 -15.85 24.11 8.48
N GLU A 44 -15.79 25.40 8.11
CA GLU A 44 -15.22 25.84 6.84
C GLU A 44 -13.68 25.92 6.93
N ARG A 45 -12.97 25.14 6.10
CA ARG A 45 -11.52 25.22 5.92
C ARG A 45 -11.22 25.73 4.51
N LEU A 46 -10.69 26.94 4.41
CA LEU A 46 -10.26 27.47 3.12
C LEU A 46 -8.94 26.81 2.72
N ASN A 47 -8.85 26.31 1.48
CA ASN A 47 -7.64 25.64 0.98
C ASN A 47 -6.38 26.51 1.07
N LYS A 48 -6.53 27.84 1.05
CA LYS A 48 -5.41 28.80 1.17
C LYS A 48 -4.76 28.82 2.55
N ASP A 49 -5.42 28.29 3.59
CA ASP A 49 -4.92 28.29 4.97
C ASP A 49 -4.08 27.02 5.26
N PHE A 50 -3.95 26.12 4.28
CA PHE A 50 -3.36 24.79 4.45
C PHE A 50 -2.38 24.40 3.34
N ALA A 51 -1.23 23.88 3.77
CA ALA A 51 -0.20 23.25 2.95
C ALA A 51 -0.53 21.77 2.70
N SER A 52 -0.84 21.37 1.47
CA SER A 52 -1.05 19.95 1.16
C SER A 52 0.27 19.17 1.16
N ILE A 53 0.32 18.10 1.94
CA ILE A 53 1.47 17.20 1.99
C ILE A 53 1.11 15.86 1.34
N PRO A 54 1.52 15.59 0.10
CA PRO A 54 1.29 14.31 -0.56
C PRO A 54 2.24 13.20 -0.12
N MET A 55 3.45 13.53 0.33
CA MET A 55 4.46 12.54 0.68
C MET A 55 5.24 12.95 1.93
N VAL A 56 5.53 11.95 2.77
CA VAL A 56 6.43 12.11 3.92
C VAL A 56 7.43 10.96 3.96
N GLY A 57 8.65 11.24 4.39
CA GLY A 57 9.71 10.26 4.64
C GLY A 57 10.15 10.28 6.09
N PHE A 58 10.50 9.13 6.67
CA PHE A 58 11.03 9.04 8.04
C PHE A 58 12.31 8.21 8.14
N ASP A 59 13.31 8.80 8.78
CA ASP A 59 14.62 8.23 9.05
C ASP A 59 14.94 8.24 10.54
N GLY A 60 15.59 7.18 11.02
CA GLY A 60 16.00 7.04 12.42
C GLY A 60 14.95 6.33 13.26
N GLU A 61 14.95 6.60 14.56
CA GLU A 61 14.14 5.87 15.53
C GLU A 61 13.26 6.81 16.35
N ILE A 62 12.19 6.28 16.96
CA ILE A 62 11.45 7.03 17.98
C ILE A 62 12.41 7.53 19.06
N GLY A 63 12.32 8.82 19.41
CA GLY A 63 13.29 9.53 20.26
C GLY A 63 14.35 10.33 19.50
N ASN A 64 14.69 9.93 18.27
CA ASN A 64 15.62 10.63 17.37
C ASN A 64 15.20 10.41 15.91
N LEU A 65 13.99 10.87 15.59
CA LEU A 65 13.35 10.70 14.29
C LEU A 65 13.59 11.95 13.46
N THR A 66 13.99 11.79 12.20
CA THR A 66 13.98 12.87 11.21
C THR A 66 12.85 12.61 10.22
N GLY A 67 11.98 13.59 10.02
CA GLY A 67 10.95 13.53 8.98
C GLY A 67 11.21 14.53 7.87
N TYR A 68 10.85 14.12 6.66
CA TYR A 68 10.94 14.89 5.41
C TYR A 68 9.54 15.02 4.82
N PHE A 69 9.12 16.23 4.47
CA PHE A 69 7.76 16.55 4.02
C PHE A 69 7.90 17.22 2.66
N GLY A 70 7.34 16.60 1.62
CA GLY A 70 7.33 17.17 0.28
C GLY A 70 6.14 18.11 0.09
N LEU A 71 6.41 19.35 -0.31
CA LEU A 71 5.43 20.39 -0.58
C LEU A 71 5.39 20.69 -2.08
N PRO A 72 4.25 20.48 -2.76
CA PRO A 72 4.09 20.86 -4.17
C PRO A 72 4.12 22.38 -4.35
N GLY A 73 4.78 22.86 -5.40
CA GLY A 73 4.88 24.29 -5.69
C GLY A 73 3.52 24.97 -5.96
N GLU A 74 2.57 24.29 -6.61
CA GLU A 74 1.29 24.90 -7.02
C GLU A 74 0.39 25.40 -5.86
N GLN A 75 0.71 25.05 -4.61
CA GLN A 75 -0.10 25.41 -3.44
C GLN A 75 0.52 26.50 -2.56
N HIS A 76 1.83 26.72 -2.69
CA HIS A 76 2.55 27.76 -1.97
C HIS A 76 2.92 28.85 -2.97
N GLN A 77 3.20 30.08 -2.51
CA GLN A 77 3.59 31.18 -3.40
C GLN A 77 4.92 30.96 -4.15
N SER A 78 5.47 29.73 -4.14
CA SER A 78 6.68 29.26 -4.81
C SER A 78 6.32 28.33 -5.98
N GLU A 79 6.79 28.62 -7.19
CA GLU A 79 6.54 27.78 -8.37
C GLU A 79 7.26 26.40 -8.32
N GLN A 80 8.05 26.13 -7.27
CA GLN A 80 8.93 24.97 -7.17
C GLN A 80 8.56 24.09 -5.98
N PHE A 81 8.83 22.79 -6.10
CA PHE A 81 8.74 21.84 -5.01
C PHE A 81 9.67 22.27 -3.85
N GLU A 82 9.23 22.03 -2.62
CA GLU A 82 10.03 22.26 -1.43
C GLU A 82 10.03 21.00 -0.55
N MET A 83 11.21 20.59 -0.09
CA MET A 83 11.34 19.55 0.93
C MET A 83 11.64 20.20 2.28
N LEU A 84 10.67 20.16 3.19
CA LEU A 84 10.88 20.56 4.57
C LEU A 84 11.31 19.38 5.42
N SER A 85 12.11 19.63 6.46
CA SER A 85 12.52 18.58 7.40
C SER A 85 12.58 19.05 8.84
N ALA A 86 12.38 18.14 9.79
CA ALA A 86 12.59 18.41 11.21
C ALA A 86 13.02 17.15 11.96
N LYS A 87 13.70 17.36 13.09
CA LYS A 87 14.04 16.31 14.05
C LYS A 87 13.12 16.34 15.25
N GLY A 88 12.67 15.18 15.71
CA GLY A 88 11.77 15.06 16.84
C GLY A 88 11.79 13.69 17.48
N ILE A 89 11.04 13.58 18.57
CA ILE A 89 10.99 12.34 19.36
C ILE A 89 9.88 11.39 18.90
N SER A 90 8.94 11.87 18.09
CA SER A 90 7.81 11.07 17.55
C SER A 90 7.33 11.65 16.22
N VAL A 91 6.53 10.88 15.47
CA VAL A 91 5.90 11.32 14.21
C VAL A 91 5.13 12.63 14.39
N GLN A 92 4.37 12.76 15.48
CA GLN A 92 3.58 13.96 15.77
C GLN A 92 4.45 15.17 16.14
N ASP A 93 5.52 14.98 16.93
CA ASP A 93 6.47 16.06 17.29
C ASP A 93 7.21 16.57 16.05
N VAL A 94 7.66 15.65 15.18
CA VAL A 94 8.27 16.01 13.90
C VAL A 94 7.31 16.83 13.05
N ALA A 95 6.05 16.38 12.88
CA ALA A 95 5.05 17.10 12.10
C ALA A 95 4.78 18.50 12.68
N GLN A 96 4.69 18.65 14.00
CA GLN A 96 4.51 19.95 14.66
C GLN A 96 5.69 20.91 14.44
N LYS A 97 6.92 20.39 14.41
CA LYS A 97 8.12 21.21 14.13
C LYS A 97 8.23 21.62 12.67
N VAL A 98 7.73 20.80 11.73
CA VAL A 98 7.61 21.20 10.32
C VAL A 98 6.51 22.25 10.15
N ASP A 99 5.38 22.10 10.85
CA ASP A 99 4.27 23.06 10.83
C ASP A 99 4.67 24.47 11.32
N GLN A 100 5.75 24.59 12.11
CA GLN A 100 6.31 25.89 12.52
C GLN A 100 7.18 26.57 11.46
N LYS A 101 7.49 25.88 10.35
CA LYS A 101 8.33 26.38 9.25
C LYS A 101 7.54 26.89 8.05
N VAL A 102 6.23 26.67 8.05
CA VAL A 102 5.30 27.09 7.01
C VAL A 102 4.43 28.25 7.51
N ASN A 103 3.96 29.09 6.60
CA ASN A 103 3.04 30.18 6.93
C ASN A 103 1.60 29.65 7.10
N GLU A 104 1.26 28.61 6.33
CA GLU A 104 0.01 27.86 6.41
C GLU A 104 0.12 26.71 7.44
N ARG A 105 -0.99 26.00 7.71
CA ARG A 105 -0.95 24.76 8.50
C ARG A 105 -0.76 23.55 7.60
N LEU A 106 0.00 22.55 8.03
CA LEU A 106 0.12 21.28 7.31
C LEU A 106 -1.22 20.55 7.26
N ASP A 107 -1.60 20.09 6.07
CA ASP A 107 -2.77 19.25 5.86
C ASP A 107 -2.36 17.88 5.32
N LEU A 108 -2.23 16.93 6.26
CA LEU A 108 -1.99 15.52 5.98
C LEU A 108 -3.23 14.80 5.44
N SER A 109 -4.38 15.49 5.32
CA SER A 109 -5.60 14.94 4.74
C SER A 109 -5.42 14.55 3.27
N LYS A 110 -4.34 15.02 2.62
CA LYS A 110 -3.95 14.73 1.24
C LYS A 110 -2.78 13.75 1.09
N LEU A 111 -2.29 13.18 2.18
CA LEU A 111 -1.15 12.27 2.18
C LEU A 111 -1.44 11.01 1.34
N THR A 112 -0.63 10.77 0.31
CA THR A 112 -0.76 9.61 -0.58
C THR A 112 0.33 8.56 -0.34
N SER A 113 1.49 8.96 0.19
CA SER A 113 2.60 8.04 0.49
C SER A 113 3.35 8.37 1.79
N ILE A 114 3.78 7.31 2.48
CA ILE A 114 4.75 7.37 3.59
C ILE A 114 5.92 6.47 3.22
N LEU A 115 7.11 7.07 3.17
CA LEU A 115 8.37 6.37 2.95
C LEU A 115 9.07 6.18 4.31
N LEU A 116 9.63 5.00 4.54
CA LEU A 116 10.36 4.66 5.75
C LEU A 116 11.70 4.04 5.34
N SER A 117 12.80 4.51 5.93
CA SER A 117 14.08 3.86 5.67
C SER A 117 14.07 2.42 6.18
N ASP A 118 14.80 1.54 5.50
CA ASP A 118 15.03 0.16 5.91
C ASP A 118 15.56 0.05 7.34
N ASP A 119 16.38 1.01 7.77
CA ASP A 119 16.87 1.12 9.14
C ASP A 119 15.76 1.50 10.14
N THR A 120 14.91 2.48 9.80
CA THR A 120 13.74 2.89 10.61
C THR A 120 12.85 1.69 10.94
N VAL A 121 12.59 0.83 9.96
CA VAL A 121 11.66 -0.31 10.10
C VAL A 121 12.29 -1.58 10.69
N LYS A 122 13.58 -1.55 11.09
CA LYS A 122 14.14 -2.58 11.98
C LYS A 122 13.56 -2.48 13.40
N SER A 123 13.03 -1.31 13.76
CA SER A 123 12.22 -1.11 14.95
C SER A 123 10.73 -1.42 14.69
N ASP A 124 9.90 -1.44 15.74
CA ASP A 124 8.48 -1.79 15.62
C ASP A 124 7.74 -0.78 14.71
N LEU A 125 7.28 -1.26 13.55
CA LEU A 125 6.59 -0.46 12.54
C LEU A 125 5.31 0.19 13.09
N ASP A 126 4.64 -0.44 14.06
CA ASP A 126 3.39 0.05 14.67
C ASP A 126 3.61 1.41 15.36
N HIS A 127 4.82 1.68 15.88
CA HIS A 127 5.15 2.96 16.51
C HIS A 127 5.08 4.15 15.55
N TYR A 128 5.43 3.95 14.29
CA TYR A 128 5.38 5.01 13.27
C TYR A 128 3.98 5.21 12.72
N LEU A 129 3.16 4.14 12.74
CA LEU A 129 1.84 4.15 12.17
C LEU A 129 0.73 4.55 13.17
N ASP A 130 0.98 4.45 14.49
CA ASP A 130 0.03 4.81 15.56
C ASP A 130 -0.56 6.22 15.40
N ALA A 131 0.26 7.20 15.02
CA ALA A 131 -0.16 8.58 14.79
C ALA A 131 -1.20 8.70 13.65
N TYR A 132 -1.11 7.83 12.63
CA TYR A 132 -2.01 7.84 11.49
C TYR A 132 -3.31 7.09 11.77
N TYR A 133 -3.30 6.02 12.56
CA TYR A 133 -4.53 5.28 12.86
C TYR A 133 -5.42 5.97 13.90
N ARG A 134 -4.84 6.78 14.79
CA ARG A 134 -5.59 7.54 15.80
C ARG A 134 -6.24 8.80 15.26
N ASN A 135 -5.78 9.30 14.12
CA ASN A 135 -6.28 10.52 13.52
C ASN A 135 -7.35 10.20 12.48
N SER A 136 -8.60 10.58 12.76
CA SER A 136 -9.73 10.36 11.85
C SER A 136 -9.59 11.03 10.49
N ARG A 137 -8.67 11.99 10.34
CA ARG A 137 -8.40 12.70 9.08
C ARG A 137 -7.31 12.02 8.23
N SER A 138 -6.64 11.00 8.76
CA SER A 138 -5.61 10.28 8.01
C SER A 138 -6.23 9.43 6.91
N ARG A 139 -5.60 9.47 5.74
CA ARG A 139 -5.98 8.64 4.59
C ARG A 139 -5.54 7.20 4.81
N LEU A 140 -6.49 6.32 5.09
CA LEU A 140 -6.19 4.90 5.29
C LEU A 140 -5.69 4.19 4.01
N ASN A 141 -5.88 4.81 2.84
CA ASN A 141 -5.35 4.35 1.56
C ASN A 141 -3.95 4.91 1.21
N THR A 142 -3.31 5.69 2.10
CA THR A 142 -1.91 6.12 1.93
C THR A 142 -1.01 4.89 1.84
N VAL A 143 -0.15 4.82 0.83
CA VAL A 143 0.76 3.69 0.61
C VAL A 143 2.00 3.79 1.50
N LEU A 144 2.46 2.65 2.03
CA LEU A 144 3.70 2.51 2.77
C LEU A 144 4.78 1.95 1.85
N ILE A 145 5.96 2.57 1.85
CA ILE A 145 7.09 2.17 1.01
C ILE A 145 8.35 2.15 1.87
N ILE A 146 9.15 1.09 1.71
CA ILE A 146 10.46 0.99 2.35
C ILE A 146 11.53 1.46 1.37
N THR A 147 12.47 2.28 1.84
CA THR A 147 13.59 2.76 1.03
C THR A 147 14.90 2.12 1.47
N GLU A 148 15.78 1.81 0.52
CA GLU A 148 17.18 1.52 0.86
C GLU A 148 17.86 2.80 1.37
N GLY A 149 18.25 2.77 2.65
CA GLY A 149 18.82 3.95 3.31
C GLY A 149 17.82 5.09 3.45
N SER A 150 18.36 6.30 3.56
CA SER A 150 17.60 7.52 3.86
C SER A 150 16.44 7.76 2.89
N THR A 151 15.30 8.21 3.43
CA THR A 151 14.12 8.61 2.64
C THR A 151 14.32 9.97 1.97
N ALA A 152 15.27 10.79 2.42
CA ALA A 152 15.47 12.16 1.93
C ALA A 152 15.68 12.26 0.40
N PRO A 153 16.53 11.44 -0.25
CA PRO A 153 16.71 11.50 -1.71
C PRO A 153 15.43 11.17 -2.48
N PHE A 154 14.58 10.30 -1.94
CA PHE A 154 13.30 9.93 -2.54
C PHE A 154 12.26 11.04 -2.42
N ILE A 155 12.22 11.75 -1.28
CA ILE A 155 11.36 12.93 -1.13
C ILE A 155 11.88 14.08 -2.00
N GLN A 156 13.20 14.32 -2.03
CA GLN A 156 13.82 15.36 -2.87
C GLN A 156 13.58 15.13 -4.37
N TYR A 157 13.41 13.88 -4.80
CA TYR A 157 13.05 13.57 -6.19
C TYR A 157 11.74 14.25 -6.64
N GLY A 158 10.91 14.72 -5.70
CA GLY A 158 9.75 15.58 -5.97
C GLY A 158 10.04 16.78 -6.88
N ASP A 159 11.25 17.34 -6.83
CA ASP A 159 11.71 18.42 -7.75
C ASP A 159 11.56 18.04 -9.23
N LYS A 160 11.73 16.76 -9.54
CA LYS A 160 11.72 16.22 -10.91
C LYS A 160 10.33 15.69 -11.32
N MET A 161 9.37 15.64 -10.40
CA MET A 161 8.03 15.06 -10.66
C MET A 161 7.07 16.05 -11.33
N GLY A 162 7.36 17.35 -11.32
CA GLY A 162 6.46 18.37 -11.87
C GLY A 162 5.07 18.30 -11.24
N SER A 163 4.02 18.29 -12.06
CA SER A 163 2.61 18.20 -11.60
C SER A 163 2.26 16.87 -10.92
N ASP A 164 3.03 15.81 -11.16
CA ASP A 164 2.69 14.46 -10.72
C ASP A 164 3.07 14.20 -9.25
N VAL A 165 3.77 15.15 -8.62
CA VAL A 165 4.29 15.05 -7.24
C VAL A 165 3.23 14.65 -6.21
N ASN A 166 1.96 15.01 -6.44
CA ASN A 166 0.87 14.72 -5.52
C ASN A 166 0.56 13.22 -5.37
N ASN A 167 0.73 12.46 -6.45
CA ASN A 167 0.32 11.06 -6.50
C ASN A 167 1.44 10.10 -6.91
N TYR A 168 2.62 10.61 -7.29
CA TYR A 168 3.72 9.84 -7.88
C TYR A 168 3.93 8.46 -7.22
N TYR A 169 4.21 8.41 -5.91
CA TYR A 169 4.48 7.15 -5.23
C TYR A 169 3.25 6.24 -5.09
N SER A 170 2.05 6.81 -4.98
CA SER A 170 0.82 6.02 -4.95
C SER A 170 0.51 5.39 -6.31
N GLU A 171 0.73 6.12 -7.41
CA GLU A 171 0.57 5.63 -8.78
C GLU A 171 1.69 4.64 -9.15
N PHE A 172 2.92 4.90 -8.70
CA PHE A 172 4.06 3.98 -8.78
C PHE A 172 3.69 2.62 -8.18
N VAL A 173 3.17 2.60 -6.94
CA VAL A 173 2.72 1.38 -6.27
C VAL A 173 1.54 0.71 -7.00
N GLU A 174 0.58 1.48 -7.50
CA GLU A 174 -0.56 0.93 -8.24
C GLU A 174 -0.11 0.26 -9.55
N GLY A 175 0.89 0.81 -10.24
CA GLY A 175 1.52 0.17 -11.41
C GLY A 175 2.04 -1.23 -11.08
N PHE A 176 2.81 -1.37 -10.00
CA PHE A 176 3.35 -2.66 -9.57
C PHE A 176 2.29 -3.65 -9.07
N LYS A 177 1.15 -3.14 -8.58
CA LYS A 177 -0.02 -3.98 -8.27
C LYS A 177 -0.69 -4.51 -9.54
N LEU A 178 -0.77 -3.70 -10.60
CA LEU A 178 -1.23 -4.18 -11.90
C LEU A 178 -0.32 -5.28 -12.45
N GLU A 179 0.99 -5.15 -12.26
CA GLU A 179 2.01 -6.16 -12.64
C GLU A 179 2.05 -7.39 -11.71
N SER A 180 1.24 -7.42 -10.66
CA SER A 180 1.21 -8.50 -9.66
C SER A 180 2.44 -8.60 -8.77
N VAL A 181 3.28 -7.57 -8.69
CA VAL A 181 4.44 -7.55 -7.78
C VAL A 181 3.99 -7.50 -6.32
N LEU A 182 2.89 -6.81 -6.05
CA LEU A 182 2.26 -6.73 -4.73
C LEU A 182 0.74 -6.67 -4.82
N SER A 183 0.05 -6.95 -3.70
CA SER A 183 -1.42 -6.86 -3.67
C SER A 183 -1.95 -5.52 -3.18
N LYS A 184 -1.45 -5.05 -2.04
CA LYS A 184 -1.85 -3.84 -1.32
C LYS A 184 -0.73 -3.52 -0.34
N ALA A 185 -0.43 -2.24 -0.18
CA ALA A 185 0.57 -1.74 0.76
C ALA A 185 0.08 -0.48 1.48
N ASP A 186 -1.24 -0.27 1.52
CA ASP A 186 -1.83 0.87 2.22
C ASP A 186 -1.81 0.70 3.74
N ILE A 187 -1.94 1.83 4.44
CA ILE A 187 -2.03 1.93 5.89
C ILE A 187 -3.06 0.94 6.47
N GLN A 188 -4.25 0.82 5.87
CA GLN A 188 -5.31 -0.08 6.35
C GLN A 188 -4.92 -1.56 6.29
N GLN A 189 -4.45 -2.01 5.12
CA GLN A 189 -4.03 -3.40 4.92
C GLN A 189 -2.83 -3.73 5.82
N SER A 190 -1.86 -2.81 5.89
CA SER A 190 -0.65 -2.99 6.69
C SER A 190 -1.00 -3.15 8.18
N LEU A 191 -1.93 -2.35 8.70
CA LEU A 191 -2.43 -2.52 10.06
C LEU A 191 -3.11 -3.87 10.28
N SER A 192 -3.93 -4.29 9.31
CA SER A 192 -4.67 -5.54 9.41
C SER A 192 -3.73 -6.74 9.47
N ASP A 193 -2.62 -6.71 8.72
CA ASP A 193 -1.64 -7.78 8.73
C ASP A 193 -0.71 -7.68 9.96
N LEU A 194 -0.26 -6.47 10.36
CA LEU A 194 0.52 -6.28 11.60
C LEU A 194 -0.19 -6.74 12.88
N LYS A 195 -1.53 -6.69 12.89
CA LYS A 195 -2.36 -7.15 14.01
C LYS A 195 -2.71 -8.62 13.96
N ASP A 196 -2.47 -9.30 12.83
CA ASP A 196 -2.80 -10.71 12.67
C ASP A 196 -1.55 -11.57 12.81
N GLU A 197 -1.38 -12.17 13.99
CA GLU A 197 -0.24 -13.06 14.34
C GLU A 197 -0.06 -14.28 13.41
N ALA A 198 -0.96 -14.49 12.44
CA ALA A 198 -1.00 -15.66 11.57
C ALA A 198 -0.65 -15.35 10.10
N ILE A 199 -0.16 -14.14 9.82
CA ILE A 199 0.41 -13.73 8.54
C ILE A 199 1.46 -12.64 8.79
N ASP A 200 2.46 -12.55 7.93
CA ASP A 200 3.41 -11.45 7.95
C ASP A 200 3.20 -10.46 6.80
N LEU A 201 3.56 -9.21 7.08
CA LEU A 201 3.49 -8.10 6.15
C LEU A 201 4.61 -8.17 5.10
N THR A 202 4.28 -7.73 3.88
CA THR A 202 5.28 -7.44 2.84
C THR A 202 5.01 -6.06 2.27
N LEU A 203 6.02 -5.20 2.19
CA LEU A 203 5.90 -3.83 1.67
C LEU A 203 6.83 -3.62 0.46
N PRO A 204 6.48 -2.73 -0.48
CA PRO A 204 7.36 -2.40 -1.60
C PRO A 204 8.68 -1.82 -1.07
N TYR A 205 9.79 -2.29 -1.62
CA TYR A 205 11.14 -1.83 -1.30
C TYR A 205 11.76 -1.17 -2.52
N ILE A 206 12.06 0.12 -2.40
CA ILE A 206 12.60 0.94 -3.49
C ILE A 206 14.05 1.35 -3.23
N ILE A 207 14.79 1.50 -4.31
CA ILE A 207 16.18 1.97 -4.34
C ILE A 207 16.27 3.21 -5.21
N MET A 208 17.34 3.98 -5.05
CA MET A 208 17.68 5.02 -6.02
C MET A 208 18.59 4.41 -7.09
N SER A 209 18.17 4.50 -8.35
CA SER A 209 18.96 4.03 -9.48
C SER A 209 20.34 4.69 -9.49
N LYS A 210 21.41 3.91 -9.63
CA LYS A 210 22.79 4.43 -9.61
C LYS A 210 23.11 5.29 -10.84
N GLU A 211 22.48 5.00 -11.97
CA GLU A 211 22.78 5.65 -13.25
C GLU A 211 21.91 6.89 -13.44
N GLU A 212 20.59 6.75 -13.28
CA GLU A 212 19.62 7.81 -13.62
C GLU A 212 19.21 8.66 -12.41
N ASN A 213 19.55 8.24 -11.18
CA ASN A 213 19.13 8.86 -9.93
C ASN A 213 17.60 9.09 -9.90
N ILE A 214 16.86 8.01 -10.23
CA ILE A 214 15.41 7.89 -10.18
C ILE A 214 15.00 6.77 -9.20
N PRO A 215 13.83 6.87 -8.53
CA PRO A 215 13.30 5.77 -7.74
C PRO A 215 12.97 4.54 -8.59
N GLU A 216 13.46 3.37 -8.17
CA GLU A 216 13.21 2.08 -8.80
C GLU A 216 12.73 1.05 -7.78
N LEU A 217 11.82 0.16 -8.18
CA LEU A 217 11.38 -0.93 -7.31
C LEU A 217 12.39 -2.08 -7.37
N LEU A 218 12.98 -2.40 -6.23
CA LEU A 218 13.78 -3.62 -6.07
C LEU A 218 12.87 -4.85 -5.95
N GLY A 219 11.81 -4.74 -5.14
CA GLY A 219 10.78 -5.77 -4.96
C GLY A 219 10.06 -5.59 -3.63
N LEU A 220 10.06 -6.62 -2.76
CA LEU A 220 9.32 -6.61 -1.50
C LEU A 220 10.22 -6.79 -0.28
N ALA A 221 10.08 -5.91 0.71
CA ALA A 221 10.59 -6.09 2.06
C ALA A 221 9.77 -7.15 2.81
N LEU A 222 10.46 -8.08 3.46
CA LEU A 222 9.86 -9.15 4.26
C LEU A 222 9.91 -8.79 5.73
N PHE A 223 8.76 -8.85 6.40
CA PHE A 223 8.64 -8.57 7.83
C PHE A 223 8.54 -9.87 8.63
N SER A 224 9.06 -9.85 9.85
CA SER A 224 8.80 -10.88 10.87
C SER A 224 8.08 -10.22 12.03
N GLY A 225 6.79 -10.51 12.18
CA GLY A 225 5.89 -9.75 13.03
C GLY A 225 5.86 -8.27 12.62
N LYS A 226 6.37 -7.40 13.49
CA LYS A 226 6.28 -5.94 13.32
C LYS A 226 7.56 -5.26 12.80
N LYS A 227 8.59 -6.05 12.46
CA LYS A 227 9.91 -5.53 12.10
C LYS A 227 10.34 -6.05 10.74
N PHE A 228 11.07 -5.23 10.00
CA PHE A 228 11.74 -5.66 8.80
C PHE A 228 12.82 -6.70 9.14
N SER A 229 12.82 -7.83 8.42
CA SER A 229 13.74 -8.94 8.65
C SER A 229 15.16 -8.67 8.13
N GLY A 230 15.35 -7.58 7.36
CA GLY A 230 16.59 -7.33 6.62
C GLY A 230 16.67 -8.09 5.28
N LYS A 231 15.64 -8.86 4.92
CA LYS A 231 15.59 -9.59 3.65
C LYS A 231 14.52 -9.03 2.71
N THR A 232 14.82 -9.05 1.41
CA THR A 232 13.90 -8.67 0.35
C THR A 232 13.70 -9.82 -0.64
N LEU A 233 12.61 -9.76 -1.40
CA LEU A 233 12.47 -10.47 -2.67
C LEU A 233 12.68 -9.46 -3.80
N ASN A 234 13.26 -9.89 -4.92
CA ASN A 234 13.32 -9.08 -6.12
C ASN A 234 11.93 -8.99 -6.79
N LYS A 235 11.82 -8.22 -7.88
CA LYS A 235 10.56 -8.00 -8.61
C LYS A 235 9.90 -9.31 -9.09
N ASP A 236 10.64 -10.20 -9.76
CA ASP A 236 10.08 -11.42 -10.34
C ASP A 236 9.65 -12.42 -9.26
N ASP A 237 10.47 -12.59 -8.21
CA ASP A 237 10.14 -13.41 -7.05
C ASP A 237 8.95 -12.86 -6.29
N SER A 238 8.79 -11.54 -6.26
CA SER A 238 7.61 -10.88 -5.69
C SER A 238 6.35 -11.18 -6.49
N ILE A 239 6.43 -11.20 -7.84
CA ILE A 239 5.31 -11.65 -8.70
C ILE A 239 4.95 -13.10 -8.37
N VAL A 240 5.94 -14.00 -8.31
CA VAL A 240 5.71 -15.42 -7.99
C VAL A 240 5.13 -15.58 -6.59
N LEU A 241 5.58 -14.80 -5.59
CA LEU A 241 4.99 -14.78 -4.25
C LEU A 241 3.50 -14.38 -4.30
N GLN A 242 3.14 -13.34 -5.05
CA GLN A 242 1.73 -12.94 -5.16
C GLN A 242 0.88 -14.02 -5.86
N LEU A 243 1.43 -14.69 -6.87
CA LEU A 243 0.81 -15.86 -7.48
C LEU A 243 0.63 -16.99 -6.47
N MET A 244 1.64 -17.29 -5.65
CA MET A 244 1.55 -18.28 -4.56
C MET A 244 0.47 -17.93 -3.52
N LYS A 245 0.23 -16.63 -3.28
CA LYS A 245 -0.84 -16.09 -2.42
C LYS A 245 -2.23 -16.09 -3.07
N LYS A 246 -2.33 -16.48 -4.35
CA LYS A 246 -3.52 -16.33 -5.21
C LYS A 246 -3.99 -14.87 -5.36
N LYS A 247 -3.07 -13.91 -5.26
CA LYS A 247 -3.34 -12.48 -5.39
C LYS A 247 -2.71 -11.95 -6.67
N LYS A 248 -3.30 -12.22 -7.84
CA LYS A 248 -2.76 -11.71 -9.11
C LYS A 248 -3.31 -10.32 -9.44
N GLY A 249 -2.48 -9.50 -10.05
CA GLY A 249 -2.84 -8.28 -10.75
C GLY A 249 -3.39 -8.56 -12.15
N LYS A 250 -3.43 -7.51 -12.96
CA LYS A 250 -3.95 -7.55 -14.33
C LYS A 250 -2.94 -8.13 -15.33
N TYR A 251 -1.65 -7.91 -15.08
CA TYR A 251 -0.55 -8.19 -16.00
C TYR A 251 0.59 -8.98 -15.31
N PRO A 252 0.35 -10.22 -14.83
CA PRO A 252 1.40 -11.09 -14.25
C PRO A 252 2.29 -11.65 -15.37
N PHE A 253 3.15 -10.82 -15.92
CA PHE A 253 4.12 -11.22 -16.94
C PHE A 253 5.42 -11.66 -16.28
N LEU A 254 6.02 -12.71 -16.83
CA LEU A 254 7.34 -13.21 -16.44
C LEU A 254 8.10 -13.60 -17.71
N THR A 255 9.39 -13.32 -17.75
CA THR A 255 10.26 -13.65 -18.88
C THR A 255 11.35 -14.61 -18.44
N PHE A 256 11.51 -15.69 -19.18
CA PHE A 256 12.50 -16.73 -18.92
C PHE A 256 13.38 -16.94 -20.15
N THR A 257 14.54 -17.55 -19.97
CA THR A 257 15.35 -18.04 -21.09
C THR A 257 15.09 -19.54 -21.29
N HIS A 258 14.47 -19.90 -22.40
CA HIS A 258 14.24 -21.29 -22.80
C HIS A 258 15.03 -21.59 -24.08
N LYS A 259 16.00 -22.52 -24.02
CA LYS A 259 16.87 -22.86 -25.16
C LYS A 259 17.51 -21.64 -25.84
N GLU A 260 18.06 -20.73 -25.03
CA GLU A 260 18.70 -19.48 -25.48
C GLU A 260 17.75 -18.46 -26.14
N VAL A 261 16.43 -18.68 -26.03
CA VAL A 261 15.38 -17.81 -26.57
C VAL A 261 14.58 -17.22 -25.41
N PRO A 262 14.28 -15.90 -25.41
CA PRO A 262 13.33 -15.30 -24.47
C PRO A 262 11.94 -15.92 -24.64
N LEU A 263 11.38 -16.35 -23.52
CA LEU A 263 10.02 -16.84 -23.39
C LEU A 263 9.29 -15.94 -22.39
N THR A 264 8.42 -15.06 -22.91
CA THR A 264 7.57 -14.23 -22.06
C THR A 264 6.20 -14.87 -21.93
N ILE A 265 5.73 -15.05 -20.70
CA ILE A 265 4.42 -15.66 -20.40
C ILE A 265 3.54 -14.71 -19.60
N ARG A 266 2.23 -14.93 -19.69
CA ARG A 266 1.19 -14.31 -18.86
C ARG A 266 0.52 -15.39 -18.02
N VAL A 267 0.41 -15.19 -16.70
CA VAL A 267 -0.32 -16.13 -15.83
C VAL A 267 -1.81 -15.76 -15.76
N ASP A 268 -2.66 -16.57 -16.35
CA ASP A 268 -4.07 -16.25 -16.54
C ASP A 268 -4.93 -16.69 -15.38
N ASN A 269 -4.69 -17.90 -14.91
CA ASN A 269 -5.45 -18.48 -13.82
C ASN A 269 -4.56 -19.38 -12.97
N LEU A 270 -4.75 -19.28 -11.65
CA LEU A 270 -4.01 -20.08 -10.68
C LEU A 270 -4.97 -20.69 -9.66
N GLN A 271 -4.90 -22.01 -9.55
CA GLN A 271 -5.56 -22.77 -8.49
C GLN A 271 -4.51 -23.24 -7.48
N ARG A 272 -4.86 -23.19 -6.20
CA ARG A 272 -4.02 -23.65 -5.10
C ARG A 272 -4.82 -24.59 -4.21
N LYS A 273 -4.24 -25.73 -3.85
CA LYS A 273 -4.76 -26.64 -2.82
C LYS A 273 -3.64 -26.97 -1.85
N MET A 274 -3.92 -26.86 -0.56
CA MET A 274 -2.96 -27.22 0.50
C MET A 274 -3.39 -28.53 1.13
N LYS A 275 -2.43 -29.39 1.43
CA LYS A 275 -2.58 -30.58 2.25
C LYS A 275 -1.57 -30.50 3.37
N TRP A 276 -2.00 -30.81 4.59
CA TRP A 276 -1.14 -30.76 5.76
C TRP A 276 -1.40 -31.97 6.66
N ASP A 277 -0.34 -32.68 7.02
CA ASP A 277 -0.36 -33.84 7.91
C ASP A 277 -0.02 -33.52 9.39
N GLY A 278 0.23 -32.25 9.71
CA GLY A 278 0.69 -31.77 11.02
C GLY A 278 2.12 -31.20 11.00
N THR A 279 3.03 -31.78 10.20
CA THR A 279 4.45 -31.36 10.15
C THR A 279 4.92 -30.94 8.75
N HIS A 280 4.26 -31.44 7.72
CA HIS A 280 4.58 -31.20 6.33
C HIS A 280 3.38 -30.64 5.56
N ILE A 281 3.61 -29.58 4.81
CA ILE A 281 2.60 -28.88 4.01
C ILE A 281 2.95 -29.03 2.53
N GLU A 282 2.13 -29.78 1.80
CA GLU A 282 2.18 -29.79 0.35
C GLU A 282 1.25 -28.71 -0.21
N ILE A 283 1.80 -27.82 -1.04
CA ILE A 283 1.02 -26.79 -1.73
C ILE A 283 0.99 -27.10 -3.23
N HIS A 284 -0.15 -27.61 -3.68
CA HIS A 284 -0.39 -27.95 -5.08
C HIS A 284 -0.87 -26.72 -5.85
N TYR A 285 -0.09 -26.29 -6.83
CA TYR A 285 -0.39 -25.19 -7.75
C TYR A 285 -0.74 -25.72 -9.14
N LYS A 286 -1.86 -25.25 -9.70
CA LYS A 286 -2.22 -25.45 -11.11
C LYS A 286 -2.30 -24.11 -11.81
N MET A 287 -1.37 -23.86 -12.72
CA MET A 287 -1.20 -22.60 -13.43
C MET A 287 -1.66 -22.77 -14.88
N LYS A 288 -2.54 -21.89 -15.33
CA LYS A 288 -2.87 -21.73 -16.74
C LYS A 288 -2.19 -20.47 -17.25
N ILE A 289 -1.48 -20.57 -18.36
CA ILE A 289 -0.66 -19.49 -18.90
C ILE A 289 -0.92 -19.25 -20.39
N GLY A 290 -0.69 -18.01 -20.83
CA GLY A 290 -0.53 -17.65 -22.23
C GLY A 290 0.94 -17.38 -22.54
N ILE A 291 1.40 -17.75 -23.73
CA ILE A 291 2.72 -17.36 -24.26
C ILE A 291 2.54 -16.03 -25.00
N MET A 292 3.29 -15.01 -24.58
CA MET A 292 3.24 -13.66 -25.14
C MET A 292 4.35 -13.42 -26.16
N GLU A 293 5.51 -14.03 -25.95
CA GLU A 293 6.68 -13.89 -26.83
C GLU A 293 7.47 -15.19 -26.82
N TYR A 294 7.74 -15.70 -28.03
CA TYR A 294 8.67 -16.81 -28.26
C TYR A 294 9.08 -16.81 -29.75
N TYR A 295 10.20 -16.17 -30.09
CA TYR A 295 10.51 -15.85 -31.50
C TYR A 295 10.93 -17.04 -32.37
N LYS A 296 11.17 -18.22 -31.77
CA LYS A 296 11.73 -19.36 -32.50
C LYS A 296 10.78 -19.92 -33.55
N ASN A 297 9.49 -20.04 -33.20
CA ASN A 297 8.46 -20.60 -34.07
C ASN A 297 7.18 -19.77 -33.93
N HIS A 298 6.61 -19.35 -35.07
CA HIS A 298 5.35 -18.60 -35.10
C HIS A 298 4.14 -19.48 -34.71
N LEU A 299 4.25 -20.80 -34.95
CA LEU A 299 3.26 -21.81 -34.59
C LEU A 299 3.96 -22.89 -33.75
N LEU A 300 3.55 -23.01 -32.49
CA LEU A 300 4.10 -24.02 -31.58
C LEU A 300 3.38 -25.34 -31.76
N GLU A 301 4.13 -26.39 -32.13
CA GLU A 301 3.56 -27.73 -32.18
C GLU A 301 3.23 -28.25 -30.77
N LYS A 302 2.30 -29.19 -30.68
CA LYS A 302 1.90 -29.81 -29.39
C LYS A 302 3.09 -30.33 -28.59
N LYS A 303 4.12 -30.89 -29.25
CA LYS A 303 5.32 -31.40 -28.59
C LYS A 303 6.16 -30.28 -27.97
N GLU A 304 6.28 -29.15 -28.66
CA GLU A 304 6.99 -27.97 -28.15
C GLU A 304 6.24 -27.34 -26.98
N ILE A 305 4.91 -27.27 -27.05
CA ILE A 305 4.08 -26.81 -25.94
C ILE A 305 4.30 -27.69 -24.69
N GLN A 306 4.30 -29.01 -24.84
CA GLN A 306 4.56 -29.94 -23.73
C GLN A 306 5.96 -29.78 -23.13
N GLU A 307 6.95 -29.48 -23.98
CA GLU A 307 8.31 -29.20 -23.53
C GLU A 307 8.39 -27.90 -22.74
N ILE A 308 7.73 -26.83 -23.21
CA ILE A 308 7.62 -25.55 -22.51
C ILE A 308 6.87 -25.72 -21.18
N GLU A 309 5.76 -26.47 -21.17
CA GLU A 309 5.00 -26.79 -19.95
C GLU A 309 5.92 -27.43 -18.91
N LYS A 310 6.67 -28.48 -19.29
CA LYS A 310 7.59 -29.16 -18.39
C LYS A 310 8.73 -28.25 -17.90
N PHE A 311 9.32 -27.47 -18.80
CA PHE A 311 10.35 -26.49 -18.44
C PHE A 311 9.84 -25.48 -17.41
N LEU A 312 8.62 -24.96 -17.60
CA LEU A 312 8.03 -24.00 -16.68
C LEU A 312 7.61 -24.66 -15.36
N GLU A 313 7.15 -25.91 -15.35
CA GLU A 313 6.90 -26.68 -14.13
C GLU A 313 8.16 -26.80 -13.27
N GLU A 314 9.27 -27.19 -13.87
CA GLU A 314 10.57 -27.30 -13.18
C GLU A 314 11.07 -25.93 -12.70
N THR A 315 10.96 -24.90 -13.55
CA THR A 315 11.40 -23.53 -13.25
C THR A 315 10.60 -22.92 -12.09
N PHE A 316 9.26 -22.98 -12.15
CA PHE A 316 8.42 -22.47 -11.08
C PHE A 316 8.58 -23.25 -9.79
N THR A 317 8.72 -24.58 -9.85
CA THR A 317 8.96 -25.40 -8.65
C THR A 317 10.21 -24.92 -7.92
N LYS A 318 11.34 -24.81 -8.65
CA LYS A 318 12.60 -24.33 -8.09
C LYS A 318 12.50 -22.90 -7.56
N GLN A 319 11.91 -21.98 -8.32
CA GLN A 319 11.76 -20.59 -7.88
C GLN A 319 10.88 -20.48 -6.62
N MET A 320 9.79 -21.24 -6.53
CA MET A 320 8.94 -21.27 -5.34
C MET A 320 9.66 -21.87 -4.13
N GLU A 321 10.49 -22.90 -4.31
CA GLU A 321 11.35 -23.45 -3.24
C GLU A 321 12.37 -22.41 -2.74
N GLU A 322 12.99 -21.66 -3.65
CA GLU A 322 13.92 -20.58 -3.31
C GLU A 322 13.21 -19.45 -2.55
N ILE A 323 12.03 -19.04 -2.98
CA ILE A 323 11.19 -18.06 -2.27
C ILE A 323 10.83 -18.57 -0.87
N LEU A 324 10.37 -19.81 -0.75
CA LEU A 324 10.04 -20.42 0.55
C LEU A 324 11.24 -20.44 1.49
N LYS A 325 12.45 -20.70 0.97
CA LYS A 325 13.68 -20.63 1.76
C LYS A 325 13.94 -19.20 2.26
N VAL A 326 13.80 -18.18 1.41
CA VAL A 326 13.96 -16.78 1.83
C VAL A 326 12.92 -16.39 2.89
N LEU A 327 11.66 -16.83 2.73
CA LEU A 327 10.58 -16.63 3.71
C LEU A 327 10.88 -17.30 5.06
N HIS A 328 11.36 -18.55 5.06
CA HIS A 328 11.80 -19.22 6.28
C HIS A 328 12.98 -18.53 6.95
N ASP A 329 14.02 -18.18 6.20
CA ASP A 329 15.19 -17.53 6.76
C ASP A 329 14.89 -16.11 7.30
N SER A 330 13.84 -15.46 6.78
CA SER A 330 13.34 -14.17 7.29
C SER A 330 12.32 -14.33 8.40
N ASN A 331 11.91 -15.56 8.71
CA ASN A 331 10.78 -15.88 9.59
C ASN A 331 9.52 -15.07 9.23
N CYS A 332 9.19 -15.05 7.93
CA CYS A 332 8.10 -14.29 7.34
C CYS A 332 7.05 -15.22 6.72
N ASP A 333 5.92 -15.42 7.37
CA ASP A 333 4.75 -16.10 6.81
C ASP A 333 3.94 -15.19 5.87
N ALA A 334 4.56 -14.76 4.77
CA ALA A 334 3.92 -13.93 3.76
C ALA A 334 2.77 -14.66 3.02
N LEU A 335 2.74 -16.00 3.07
CA LEU A 335 1.72 -16.84 2.43
C LEU A 335 0.43 -16.96 3.25
N GLY A 336 0.50 -16.63 4.55
CA GLY A 336 -0.60 -16.78 5.50
C GLY A 336 -0.90 -18.24 5.82
N ILE A 337 0.13 -19.07 5.97
CA ILE A 337 0.02 -20.46 6.41
C ILE A 337 -0.60 -20.51 7.81
N GLY A 338 -0.29 -19.57 8.70
CA GLY A 338 -0.86 -19.46 10.02
C GLY A 338 -2.37 -19.27 9.96
N ARG A 339 -2.86 -18.43 9.04
CA ARG A 339 -4.32 -18.26 8.82
C ARG A 339 -4.98 -19.59 8.43
N TYR A 340 -4.31 -20.39 7.59
CA TYR A 340 -4.77 -21.73 7.23
C TYR A 340 -4.73 -22.70 8.42
N ALA A 341 -3.64 -22.68 9.19
CA ALA A 341 -3.48 -23.46 10.43
C ALA A 341 -4.61 -23.16 11.41
N ARG A 342 -4.85 -21.88 11.70
CA ARG A 342 -5.90 -21.42 12.62
C ARG A 342 -7.30 -21.89 12.20
N ALA A 343 -7.58 -21.98 10.90
CA ALA A 343 -8.88 -22.37 10.38
C ALA A 343 -9.09 -23.89 10.30
N PHE A 344 -8.07 -24.66 9.91
CA PHE A 344 -8.22 -26.08 9.58
C PHE A 344 -7.38 -27.03 10.44
N HIS A 345 -6.38 -26.51 11.15
CA HIS A 345 -5.46 -27.26 12.03
C HIS A 345 -5.27 -26.54 13.38
N PRO A 346 -6.35 -26.25 14.14
CA PRO A 346 -6.27 -25.45 15.37
C PRO A 346 -5.39 -26.09 16.46
N ASN A 347 -5.16 -27.40 16.40
CA ASN A 347 -4.26 -28.10 17.32
C ASN A 347 -2.78 -27.74 17.11
N VAL A 348 -2.41 -27.27 15.91
CA VAL A 348 -1.06 -26.84 15.57
C VAL A 348 -0.91 -25.33 15.74
N PHE A 349 -1.99 -24.57 15.54
CA PHE A 349 -1.97 -23.12 15.73
C PHE A 349 -2.06 -22.76 17.22
N GLU A 350 -0.94 -22.36 17.82
CA GLU A 350 -0.95 -21.74 19.15
C GLU A 350 -0.81 -20.22 19.03
N LYS A 351 -1.77 -19.51 19.63
CA LYS A 351 -1.78 -18.04 19.67
C LYS A 351 -0.49 -17.52 20.33
N ASN A 352 0.08 -16.45 19.79
CA ASN A 352 1.35 -15.85 20.20
C ASN A 352 2.62 -16.73 20.02
N LYS A 353 2.51 -17.94 19.45
CA LYS A 353 3.68 -18.80 19.18
C LYS A 353 3.89 -19.12 17.71
N TRP A 354 3.11 -18.52 16.81
CA TRP A 354 3.20 -18.80 15.38
C TRP A 354 4.61 -18.55 14.83
N ASN A 355 5.28 -17.48 15.28
CA ASN A 355 6.66 -17.16 14.88
C ASN A 355 7.71 -18.18 15.35
N GLU A 356 7.38 -19.05 16.31
CA GLU A 356 8.23 -20.17 16.74
C GLU A 356 7.91 -21.45 15.95
N ILE A 357 6.64 -21.62 15.57
CA ILE A 357 6.14 -22.81 14.87
C ILE A 357 6.45 -22.74 13.37
N TYR A 358 6.17 -21.62 12.72
CA TYR A 358 6.37 -21.40 11.29
C TYR A 358 7.73 -21.88 10.76
N PRO A 359 8.88 -21.52 11.35
CA PRO A 359 10.19 -21.89 10.81
C PRO A 359 10.50 -23.40 10.96
N THR A 360 9.71 -24.14 11.75
CA THR A 360 9.86 -25.59 11.92
C THR A 360 9.11 -26.41 10.87
N LEU A 361 8.18 -25.77 10.14
CA LEU A 361 7.34 -26.45 9.16
C LEU A 361 8.15 -26.82 7.93
N THR A 362 7.86 -27.97 7.33
CA THR A 362 8.36 -28.28 5.98
C THR A 362 7.29 -27.94 4.97
N ILE A 363 7.59 -27.05 4.02
CA ILE A 363 6.65 -26.62 2.99
C ILE A 363 7.21 -27.02 1.62
N THR A 364 6.42 -27.76 0.84
CA THR A 364 6.82 -28.22 -0.49
C THR A 364 5.81 -27.76 -1.55
N PRO A 365 6.24 -26.94 -2.52
CA PRO A 365 5.40 -26.55 -3.64
C PRO A 365 5.39 -27.66 -4.69
N ILE A 366 4.21 -27.94 -5.25
CA ILE A 366 4.05 -28.90 -6.37
C ILE A 366 3.34 -28.16 -7.48
N VAL A 367 4.04 -27.91 -8.59
CA VAL A 367 3.55 -27.05 -9.68
C VAL A 367 3.15 -27.87 -10.90
N GLN A 368 1.98 -27.54 -11.46
CA GLN A 368 1.52 -28.02 -12.76
C GLN A 368 1.23 -26.82 -13.65
N VAL A 369 1.73 -26.83 -14.88
CA VAL A 369 1.57 -25.72 -15.84
C VAL A 369 0.80 -26.22 -17.06
N LYS A 370 -0.15 -25.41 -17.51
CA LYS A 370 -0.88 -25.64 -18.76
C LYS A 370 -0.86 -24.38 -19.61
N VAL A 371 -0.32 -24.49 -20.82
CA VAL A 371 -0.44 -23.45 -21.84
C VAL A 371 -1.85 -23.51 -22.43
N ILE A 372 -2.54 -22.38 -22.44
CA ILE A 372 -3.92 -22.25 -22.94
C ILE A 372 -4.03 -21.27 -24.12
N GLU A 373 -3.00 -20.48 -24.37
CA GLU A 373 -2.93 -19.48 -25.43
C GLU A 373 -1.47 -19.34 -25.89
N THR A 374 -1.24 -19.22 -27.20
CA THR A 374 0.09 -19.04 -27.81
C THR A 374 0.21 -17.75 -28.64
N GLY A 375 -0.78 -16.85 -28.53
CA GLY A 375 -0.91 -15.64 -29.34
C GLY A 375 -1.79 -15.81 -30.58
N ILE A 376 -2.05 -14.72 -31.31
CA ILE A 376 -2.98 -14.63 -32.46
C ILE A 376 -2.27 -15.01 -33.79
N ALA A 377 -1.32 -15.93 -33.75
CA ALA A 377 -0.69 -16.46 -34.97
C ALA A 377 -1.40 -17.72 -35.50
N ASP A 378 -2.67 -17.93 -35.12
CA ASP A 378 -3.59 -18.95 -35.64
C ASP A 378 -4.81 -18.30 -36.33
#